data_AF-A0AAV6ZI68-F1
#
_entry.id   AF-A0AAV6ZI68-F1
#
_cell.length_a   1.000
_cell.length_b   1.000
_cell.length_c   1.000
_cell.angle_alpha   90.00
_cell.angle_beta   90.00
_cell.angle_gamma   90.00
#
_symmetry.space_group_name_H-M   'P 1'
#
loop_
_entity.id
_entity.type
_entity.pdbx_description
1 polymer ?
#
loop_
_entity_poly.entity_id
_entity_poly.type
_entity_poly.pdbx_seq_one_letter_code
_entity_poly.pdbx_strand_id
1 'polypeptide(L)' 'MGALLKLTIIGVLLAALGERLVQFSHRINLFREIAPVDLPNCQLLKGIEYGAEDIEILPNGLAFISSVST' A
#
# COMPACT_ATOMS: atom_id res chain seq x y z
N MET A 1 11.05 -4.93 -45.73
CA MET A 1 11.95 -4.78 -44.56
C MET A 1 11.40 -3.85 -43.47
N GLY A 2 10.79 -2.69 -43.79
CA GLY A 2 10.30 -1.74 -42.77
C GLY A 2 9.12 -2.21 -41.91
N ALA A 3 8.26 -3.11 -42.38
CA ALA A 3 7.14 -3.63 -41.61
C ALA A 3 7.59 -4.49 -40.41
N LEU A 4 8.59 -5.36 -40.62
CA LEU A 4 9.17 -6.19 -39.56
C LEU A 4 9.82 -5.33 -38.47
N LEU A 5 10.55 -4.28 -38.85
CA LEU A 5 11.17 -3.36 -37.90
C LEU A 5 10.14 -2.65 -37.01
N LYS A 6 9.01 -2.21 -37.59
CA LYS A 6 7.92 -1.58 -36.84
C LYS A 6 7.32 -2.56 -35.82
N LEU A 7 7.08 -3.81 -36.22
CA LEU A 7 6.57 -4.84 -35.32
C LEU A 7 7.55 -5.14 -34.19
N THR A 8 8.86 -5.22 -34.46
CA THR A 8 9.86 -5.43 -33.41
C THR A 8 9.90 -4.28 -32.41
N ILE A 9 9.81 -3.03 -32.87
CA ILE A 9 9.82 -1.86 -31.98
C ILE A 9 8.58 -1.88 -31.07
N ILE A 10 7.40 -2.16 -31.64
CA ILE A 10 6.16 -2.27 -30.86
C ILE A 10 6.27 -3.37 -29.81
N GLY A 11 6.80 -4.54 -30.18
CA GLY A 11 7.01 -5.65 -29.25
C GLY A 11 7.94 -5.29 -28.08
N VAL A 12 9.06 -4.63 -28.37
CA VAL A 12 10.01 -4.17 -27.34
C VAL A 12 9.36 -3.16 -26.40
N LEU A 13 8.60 -2.19 -26.93
CA LEU A 13 7.91 -1.19 -26.12
C LEU A 13 6.85 -1.82 -25.20
N LEU A 14 6.05 -2.75 -25.72
CA LEU A 14 5.05 -3.46 -24.93
C LEU A 14 5.68 -4.32 -23.84
N ALA A 15 6.78 -5.01 -24.15
CA ALA A 15 7.51 -5.80 -23.16
C ALA A 15 8.09 -4.91 -22.05
N ALA A 16 8.71 -3.79 -22.42
CA ALA A 16 9.25 -2.83 -21.45
C ALA A 16 8.14 -2.23 -20.57
N LEU A 17 6.99 -1.88 -21.14
CA LEU A 17 5.85 -1.36 -20.38
C LEU A 17 5.28 -2.43 -19.43
N GLY A 18 5.11 -3.66 -19.91
CA GLY A 18 4.63 -4.78 -19.11
C GLY A 18 5.53 -5.06 -17.90
N GLU A 19 6.85 -5.08 -18.09
CA GLU A 19 7.82 -5.24 -17.00
C GLU A 19 7.65 -4.16 -15.92
N ARG A 20 7.53 -2.90 -16.33
CA ARG A 20 7.36 -1.77 -15.40
C ARG A 20 6.05 -1.85 -14.63
N LEU A 21 4.97 -2.25 -15.28
CA LEU A 21 3.69 -2.44 -14.62
C LEU A 21 3.76 -3.57 -13.59
N VAL A 22 4.37 -4.72 -13.93
CA VAL A 22 4.55 -5.83 -12.98
C VAL A 22 5.41 -5.41 -11.79
N GLN A 23 6.54 -4.72 -12.04
CA GLN A 23 7.40 -4.20 -10.97
C GLN A 23 6.65 -3.20 -10.09
N PHE A 24 5.83 -2.32 -10.68
CA PHE A 24 5.03 -1.36 -9.94
C PHE A 24 3.98 -2.06 -9.06
N SER A 25 3.20 -2.99 -9.63
CA SER A 25 2.21 -3.78 -8.89
C SER A 25 2.82 -4.52 -7.70
N HIS A 26 4.04 -5.07 -7.87
CA HIS A 26 4.77 -5.71 -6.78
C HIS A 26 5.18 -4.70 -5.70
N ARG A 27 5.72 -3.53 -6.06
CA ARG A 27 6.14 -2.50 -5.09
C ARG A 27 5.00 -2.00 -4.22
N ILE A 28 3.81 -1.86 -4.79
CA ILE A 28 2.63 -1.39 -4.05
C ILE A 28 1.83 -2.53 -3.40
N ASN A 29 2.31 -3.78 -3.50
CA ASN A 29 1.61 -4.97 -2.98
C ASN A 29 0.15 -5.07 -3.46
N LEU A 30 -0.11 -4.78 -4.75
CA LEU A 30 -1.46 -4.63 -5.28
C LEU A 30 -2.35 -5.87 -5.06
N PHE A 31 -1.77 -7.07 -5.14
CA PHE A 31 -2.49 -8.35 -5.02
C PHE A 31 -2.35 -8.99 -3.63
N ARG A 32 -1.90 -8.25 -2.61
CA ARG A 32 -1.73 -8.80 -1.27
C ARG A 32 -3.08 -9.00 -0.58
N GLU A 33 -3.43 -10.24 -0.31
CA GLU A 33 -4.56 -10.61 0.55
C GLU A 33 -4.12 -10.64 2.02
N ILE A 34 -5.05 -10.32 2.93
CA ILE A 34 -4.81 -10.33 4.38
C ILE A 34 -5.59 -11.51 4.96
N ALA A 35 -4.87 -12.52 5.44
CA ALA A 35 -5.48 -13.58 6.23
C ALA A 35 -5.90 -13.02 7.61
N PRO A 36 -7.11 -13.32 8.10
CA PRO A 36 -7.56 -12.84 9.40
C PRO A 36 -6.71 -13.47 10.51
N VAL A 37 -6.25 -12.63 11.43
CA VAL A 37 -5.59 -13.03 12.67
C VAL A 37 -6.30 -12.31 13.80
N ASP A 38 -7.23 -13.02 14.46
CA ASP A 38 -8.05 -12.44 15.50
C ASP A 38 -7.30 -12.40 16.84
N LEU A 39 -7.39 -11.26 17.53
CA LEU A 39 -6.94 -11.11 18.90
C LEU A 39 -8.14 -11.04 19.85
N PRO A 40 -8.06 -11.64 21.05
CA PRO A 40 -9.12 -11.53 22.03
C PRO A 40 -9.20 -10.09 22.58
N ASN A 41 -10.41 -9.65 22.92
CA ASN A 41 -10.68 -8.39 23.64
C ASN A 41 -10.28 -7.08 22.93
N CYS A 42 -10.25 -7.03 21.59
CA CYS A 42 -10.08 -5.77 20.86
C CYS A 42 -11.33 -4.89 20.93
N GLN A 43 -11.14 -3.58 21.15
CA GLN A 43 -12.21 -2.57 21.21
C GLN A 43 -11.78 -1.30 20.49
N LEU A 44 -12.71 -0.63 19.80
CA LEU A 44 -12.48 0.69 19.22
C LEU A 44 -12.46 1.77 20.31
N LEU A 45 -11.47 2.66 20.25
CA LEU A 45 -11.37 3.80 21.16
C LEU A 45 -12.43 4.84 20.81
N LYS A 46 -13.19 5.29 21.80
CA LYS A 46 -14.21 6.34 21.63
C LYS A 46 -13.52 7.70 21.46
N GLY A 47 -14.05 8.55 20.58
CA GLY A 47 -13.55 9.90 20.35
C GLY A 47 -12.43 10.03 19.33
N ILE A 48 -12.04 8.93 18.66
CA ILE A 48 -11.05 8.92 17.58
C ILE A 48 -11.72 8.37 16.32
N GLU A 49 -12.35 9.25 15.54
CA GLU A 49 -13.10 8.87 14.34
C GLU A 49 -12.41 9.26 13.03
N TYR A 50 -11.53 10.27 13.08
CA TYR A 50 -10.91 10.89 11.90
C TYR A 50 -9.38 10.73 11.89
N GLY A 51 -8.91 9.50 11.99
CA GLY A 51 -7.48 9.16 11.86
C GLY A 51 -6.71 9.15 13.18
N ALA A 52 -5.73 8.25 13.23
CA ALA A 52 -4.78 8.06 14.33
C ALA A 52 -3.47 7.50 13.74
N GLU A 53 -2.91 8.22 12.77
CA GLU A 53 -1.79 7.76 11.95
C GLU A 53 -0.47 7.63 12.72
N ASP A 54 -0.30 8.42 13.77
CA ASP A 54 0.92 8.44 14.58
C ASP A 54 0.59 8.38 16.08
N ILE A 55 1.30 7.50 16.79
CA ILE A 55 1.06 7.19 18.21
C ILE A 55 2.41 7.00 18.91
N GLU A 56 2.62 7.72 20.01
CA GLU A 56 3.81 7.59 20.85
C GLU A 56 3.42 7.23 22.28
N ILE A 57 4.08 6.21 22.87
CA ILE A 57 3.82 5.75 24.24
C ILE A 57 5.05 6.03 25.11
N LEU A 58 4.87 6.83 26.16
CA LEU A 58 5.91 7.16 27.13
C LEU A 58 6.17 6.01 28.12
N PRO A 59 7.35 5.98 28.79
CA PRO A 59 7.68 4.95 29.78
C PRO A 59 6.73 4.86 30.98
N ASN A 60 5.98 5.92 31.27
CA ASN A 60 4.96 5.94 32.32
C ASN A 60 3.58 5.41 31.86
N GLY A 61 3.46 4.98 30.60
CA GLY A 61 2.23 4.44 30.02
C GLY A 61 1.27 5.48 29.43
N LEU A 62 1.64 6.77 29.39
CA LEU A 62 0.86 7.78 28.67
C LEU A 62 1.07 7.62 27.16
N ALA A 63 -0.01 7.69 26.39
CA ALA A 63 0.02 7.65 24.93
C ALA A 63 -0.42 8.99 24.34
N PHE A 64 0.40 9.54 23.44
CA PHE A 64 0.02 10.64 22.56
C PHE A 64 -0.47 10.08 21.24
N ILE A 65 -1.58 10.59 20.74
CA ILE A 65 -2.18 10.17 19.48
C ILE A 65 -2.34 11.44 18.63
N SER A 66 -1.71 11.47 17.45
CA SER A 66 -2.00 12.47 16.42
C SER A 66 -3.33 12.11 15.77
N SER A 67 -4.29 13.02 15.84
CA SER A 67 -5.63 12.81 15.24
C SER A 67 -6.18 14.10 14.67
N VAL A 68 -7.00 13.99 13.63
CA VAL A 68 -7.73 15.14 13.10
C VAL A 68 -8.84 15.50 14.08
N SER A 69 -8.68 16.62 14.78
CA SER A 69 -9.71 17.20 15.63
C SER A 69 -10.65 18.04 14.77
N THR A 70 -11.88 17.58 14.54
CA THR A 70 -12.98 18.38 13.98
C THR A 70 -13.86 18.93 15.08
#